data_AF-F0Q8R3-F1
#
_entry.id   AF-F0Q8R3-F1
#
_cell.length_a   1.000
_cell.length_b   1.000
_cell.length_c   1.000
_cell.angle_alpha   90.00
_cell.angle_beta   90.00
_cell.angle_gamma   90.00
#
_symmetry.space_group_name_H-M   'P 1'
#
loop_
_entity.id
_entity.type
_entity.pdbx_description
1 polymer ?
#
loop_
_entity_poly.entity_id
_entity_poly.type
_entity_poly.pdbx_seq_one_letter_code
_entity_poly.pdbx_strand_id
1 'polypeptide(L)'
;MTRCKPPTNRIPFPSMPRAAALLLALGAAAPVFMAFPAAAQQVQPGMGGVRNFPEAAQRGTLVVLSTAEAQLNGSTVRMAPGLRIFSPQNTLVMAHSVIGQSFTVNYTIEPATGLLHTVWILTKAEAAVPRKGSGGGSFFDSLFGSGS
;
A
#
# COMPACT_ATOMS: atom_id res chain seq x y z
N MET A 1 50.57 14.99 -44.26
CA MET A 1 49.66 16.15 -44.28
C MET A 1 49.63 16.71 -42.86
N THR A 2 50.62 17.54 -42.53
CA THR A 2 50.67 19.01 -42.68
C THR A 2 50.24 19.71 -41.40
N ARG A 3 51.26 20.09 -40.65
CA ARG A 3 51.28 20.96 -39.48
C ARG A 3 50.89 22.38 -39.92
N CYS A 4 49.93 23.00 -39.23
CA CYS A 4 49.75 24.46 -39.23
C CYS A 4 49.59 24.97 -37.80
N LYS A 5 50.30 26.06 -37.52
CA LYS A 5 50.43 26.78 -36.24
C LYS A 5 49.34 27.87 -36.18
N PRO A 6 49.05 28.43 -35.00
CA PRO A 6 49.35 29.86 -34.88
C PRO A 6 50.06 30.23 -33.57
N PRO A 7 50.70 31.42 -33.54
CA PRO A 7 51.51 31.90 -32.44
C PRO A 7 50.67 32.73 -31.45
N THR A 8 51.19 32.98 -30.24
CA THR A 8 51.45 34.35 -29.75
C THR A 8 51.79 34.34 -28.26
N ASN A 9 53.04 34.73 -28.06
CA ASN A 9 53.70 35.24 -26.86
C ASN A 9 52.95 36.42 -26.19
N ARG A 10 52.79 36.43 -24.86
CA ARG A 10 53.34 37.46 -23.93
C ARG A 10 52.77 37.37 -22.49
N ILE A 11 53.70 37.13 -21.58
CA ILE A 11 53.82 37.38 -20.13
C ILE A 11 53.24 38.75 -19.69
N PRO A 12 52.78 38.98 -18.42
CA PRO A 12 53.68 39.24 -17.27
C PRO A 12 53.10 38.82 -15.86
N PHE A 13 53.87 38.10 -15.02
CA PHE A 13 54.49 38.60 -13.77
C PHE A 13 53.63 38.56 -12.47
N PRO A 14 54.24 38.67 -11.27
CA PRO A 14 54.11 37.68 -10.21
C PRO A 14 53.49 38.27 -8.94
N SER A 15 53.12 37.41 -7.97
CA SER A 15 53.16 37.77 -6.55
C SER A 15 52.79 36.58 -5.66
N MET A 16 53.74 35.65 -5.50
CA MET A 16 53.99 35.19 -4.12
C MET A 16 54.62 36.40 -3.40
N PRO A 17 54.37 36.66 -2.10
CA PRO A 17 54.90 35.71 -1.11
C PRO A 17 54.25 35.72 0.30
N ARG A 18 54.64 34.70 1.09
CA ARG A 18 54.66 34.65 2.56
C ARG A 18 53.26 34.59 3.23
N ALA A 19 53.00 33.77 4.24
CA ALA A 19 53.86 33.05 5.16
C ALA A 19 53.03 31.91 5.77
N ALA A 20 53.74 30.92 6.31
CA ALA A 20 53.42 30.15 7.52
C ALA A 20 51.94 29.75 7.74
N ALA A 21 51.59 28.49 7.96
CA ALA A 21 52.18 27.67 9.00
C ALA A 21 51.61 26.26 8.85
N LEU A 22 52.46 25.24 8.94
CA LEU A 22 52.45 24.25 10.02
C LEU A 22 51.21 23.35 10.09
N LEU A 23 51.47 22.11 9.66
CA LEU A 23 50.83 20.85 10.01
C LEU A 23 50.32 20.80 11.47
N LEU A 24 49.03 20.53 11.65
CA LEU A 24 48.40 19.83 12.78
C LEU A 24 47.11 19.20 12.20
N ALA A 25 47.10 17.92 11.82
CA ALA A 25 46.87 16.76 12.69
C ALA A 25 45.45 16.68 13.27
N LEU A 26 44.93 15.43 13.24
CA LEU A 26 43.77 14.86 13.91
C LEU A 26 42.42 14.92 13.19
N GLY A 27 41.89 13.71 12.98
CA GLY A 27 40.63 13.45 12.32
C GLY A 27 39.41 13.54 13.22
N ALA A 28 38.27 13.62 12.56
CA ALA A 28 37.00 13.09 13.02
C ALA A 28 36.07 13.03 11.80
N ALA A 29 35.79 11.81 11.35
CA ALA A 29 34.77 11.51 10.35
C ALA A 29 33.41 11.42 11.05
N ALA A 30 32.38 12.10 10.51
CA ALA A 30 30.98 11.65 10.51
C ALA A 30 30.06 12.68 9.81
N PRO A 31 29.49 12.39 8.62
CA PRO A 31 28.29 13.08 8.17
C PRO A 31 27.09 12.52 8.93
N VAL A 32 26.35 13.38 9.63
CA VAL A 32 25.08 13.05 10.29
C VAL A 32 24.02 12.83 9.21
N PHE A 33 23.84 11.58 8.78
CA PHE A 33 22.69 11.16 8.00
C PHE A 33 21.46 11.21 8.93
N MET A 34 20.56 12.18 8.70
CA MET A 34 19.24 12.19 9.32
C MET A 34 18.48 10.94 8.87
N ALA A 35 18.30 9.99 9.79
CA ALA A 35 17.49 8.80 9.58
C ALA A 35 16.02 9.21 9.51
N PHE A 36 15.42 9.10 8.32
CA PHE A 36 13.96 9.05 8.17
C PHE A 36 13.45 7.80 8.90
N PRO A 37 12.43 7.89 9.77
CA PRO A 37 11.71 6.70 10.18
C PRO A 37 10.88 6.25 8.99
N ALA A 38 11.44 5.34 8.18
CA ALA A 38 10.66 4.56 7.25
C ALA A 38 9.66 3.77 8.09
N ALA A 39 8.38 4.12 7.99
CA ALA A 39 7.30 3.33 8.54
C ALA A 39 7.43 1.91 7.99
N ALA A 40 7.92 1.00 8.83
CA ALA A 40 7.90 -0.43 8.60
C ALA A 40 6.44 -0.89 8.61
N GLN A 41 5.75 -0.68 7.49
CA GLN A 41 4.44 -1.26 7.23
C GLN A 41 4.64 -2.70 6.80
N GLN A 42 5.17 -3.52 7.71
CA GLN A 42 5.32 -4.96 7.49
C GLN A 42 4.12 -5.69 8.12
N VAL A 43 2.95 -5.55 7.48
CA VAL A 43 1.83 -6.46 7.75
C VAL A 43 2.03 -7.70 6.88
N GLN A 44 2.82 -8.64 7.40
CA GLN A 44 2.83 -10.01 6.89
C GLN A 44 2.56 -10.97 8.05
N PRO A 45 1.29 -11.21 8.45
CA PRO A 45 0.96 -12.41 9.19
C PRO A 45 0.97 -13.58 8.22
N GLY A 46 2.03 -14.39 8.32
CA GLY A 46 2.14 -15.68 7.67
C GLY A 46 1.18 -16.71 8.28
N MET A 47 0.72 -17.62 7.42
CA MET A 47 0.34 -19.01 7.66
C MET A 47 -0.24 -19.34 9.06
N GLY A 48 -1.57 -19.25 9.20
CA GLY A 48 -2.32 -20.02 10.20
C GLY A 48 -2.80 -19.29 11.45
N GLY A 49 -2.45 -18.02 11.65
CA GLY A 49 -3.06 -17.17 12.69
C GLY A 49 -4.39 -16.57 12.24
N VAL A 50 -5.32 -16.35 13.17
CA VAL A 50 -6.53 -15.54 12.94
C VAL A 50 -6.10 -14.22 12.32
N ARG A 51 -6.53 -13.96 11.09
CA ARG A 51 -6.08 -12.79 10.32
C ARG A 51 -6.62 -11.54 10.99
N ASN A 52 -5.74 -10.61 11.34
CA ASN A 52 -6.16 -9.35 11.94
C ASN A 52 -6.78 -8.47 10.87
N PHE A 53 -8.11 -8.40 10.83
CA PHE A 53 -8.84 -7.52 9.92
C PHE A 53 -9.02 -6.13 10.55
N PRO A 54 -8.76 -5.04 9.79
CA PRO A 54 -9.01 -3.70 10.29
C PRO A 54 -10.49 -3.51 10.65
N GLU A 55 -10.78 -2.62 11.60
CA GLU A 55 -12.17 -2.35 12.04
C GLU A 55 -13.03 -1.77 10.90
N ALA A 56 -12.41 -1.09 9.93
CA ALA A 56 -13.07 -0.59 8.73
C ALA A 56 -13.48 -1.69 7.73
N ALA A 57 -13.03 -2.94 7.91
CA ALA A 57 -13.37 -4.04 7.00
C ALA A 57 -14.81 -4.52 7.22
N GLN A 58 -15.63 -4.35 6.18
CA GLN A 58 -17.02 -4.80 6.12
C GLN A 58 -17.11 -6.17 5.48
N ARG A 59 -18.14 -6.96 5.81
CA ARG A 59 -18.40 -8.25 5.17
C ARG A 59 -19.45 -8.14 4.08
N GLY A 60 -19.22 -8.82 2.96
CA GLY A 60 -20.19 -8.97 1.88
C GLY A 60 -19.86 -10.10 0.93
N THR A 61 -20.73 -10.30 -0.06
CA THR A 61 -20.50 -11.22 -1.17
C THR A 61 -20.03 -10.41 -2.37
N LEU A 62 -18.82 -10.70 -2.85
CA LEU A 62 -18.22 -10.06 -4.01
C LEU A 62 -18.28 -11.01 -5.22
N VAL A 63 -18.79 -10.50 -6.32
CA VAL A 63 -18.76 -11.12 -7.65
C VAL A 63 -17.90 -10.24 -8.53
N VAL A 64 -16.73 -10.73 -8.94
CA VAL A 64 -15.82 -9.95 -9.77
C VAL A 64 -16.35 -9.97 -11.21
N LEU A 65 -16.70 -8.81 -11.78
CA LEU A 65 -17.20 -8.70 -13.15
C LEU A 65 -16.05 -8.44 -14.13
N SER A 66 -15.12 -7.57 -13.74
CA SER A 66 -13.92 -7.20 -14.50
C SER A 66 -12.79 -6.81 -13.54
N THR A 67 -11.65 -6.37 -14.08
CA THR A 67 -10.53 -5.85 -13.26
C THR A 67 -10.81 -4.47 -12.66
N ALA A 68 -11.85 -3.76 -13.14
CA ALA A 68 -12.21 -2.41 -12.70
C ALA A 68 -13.60 -2.34 -12.03
N GLU A 69 -14.44 -3.35 -12.20
CA GLU A 69 -15.81 -3.40 -11.68
C GLU A 69 -16.10 -4.75 -11.04
N ALA A 70 -16.82 -4.71 -9.92
CA ALA A 70 -17.33 -5.89 -9.25
C ALA A 70 -18.74 -5.63 -8.73
N GLN A 71 -19.51 -6.68 -8.49
CA GLN A 71 -20.77 -6.61 -7.77
C GLN A 71 -20.54 -6.98 -6.31
N LEU A 72 -20.94 -6.11 -5.40
CA LEU A 72 -20.86 -6.29 -3.96
C LEU A 72 -22.28 -6.34 -3.38
N ASN A 73 -22.66 -7.46 -2.78
CA ASN A 73 -24.02 -7.69 -2.26
C ASN A 73 -25.12 -7.40 -3.31
N GLY A 74 -24.84 -7.62 -4.59
CA GLY A 74 -25.74 -7.32 -5.72
C GLY A 74 -25.68 -5.88 -6.24
N SER A 75 -24.89 -5.00 -5.63
CA SER A 75 -24.67 -3.62 -6.11
C SER A 75 -23.35 -3.50 -6.87
N THR A 76 -23.37 -2.95 -8.07
CA THR A 76 -22.14 -2.72 -8.85
C THR A 76 -21.28 -1.64 -8.20
N VAL A 77 -20.03 -1.97 -7.89
CA VAL A 77 -19.02 -1.10 -7.27
C VAL A 77 -17.76 -1.04 -8.14
N ARG A 78 -17.12 0.13 -8.14
CA ARG A 78 -15.85 0.38 -8.82
C ARG A 78 -14.68 -0.11 -7.96
N MET A 79 -13.74 -0.81 -8.59
CA MET A 79 -12.51 -1.28 -7.96
C MET A 79 -11.41 -0.22 -8.12
N ALA A 80 -10.60 -0.04 -7.08
CA ALA A 80 -9.44 0.84 -7.17
C ALA A 80 -8.41 0.26 -8.16
N PRO A 81 -7.67 1.12 -8.90
CA PRO A 81 -6.67 0.68 -9.88
C PRO A 81 -5.45 -0.06 -9.27
N GLY A 82 -5.39 -0.16 -7.94
CA GLY A 82 -4.38 -0.92 -7.19
C GLY A 82 -5.00 -1.91 -6.20
N LEU A 83 -6.21 -2.40 -6.47
CA LEU A 83 -6.92 -3.30 -5.56
C LEU A 83 -6.06 -4.51 -5.17
N ARG A 84 -5.93 -4.73 -3.86
CA ARG A 84 -5.29 -5.92 -3.30
C ARG A 84 -6.34 -6.96 -2.94
N ILE A 85 -6.29 -8.11 -3.60
CA ILE A 85 -7.16 -9.25 -3.28
C ILE A 85 -6.30 -10.30 -2.57
N PHE A 86 -6.68 -10.66 -1.36
CA PHE A 86 -6.00 -11.70 -0.60
C PHE A 86 -6.81 -12.98 -0.64
N SER A 87 -6.16 -14.10 -0.96
CA SER A 87 -6.70 -15.45 -0.80
C SER A 87 -6.99 -15.74 0.67
N PRO A 88 -7.71 -16.84 0.97
CA PRO A 88 -7.84 -17.32 2.33
C PRO A 88 -6.51 -17.65 3.00
N GLN A 89 -5.48 -17.99 2.23
CA GLN A 89 -4.11 -18.26 2.69
C GLN A 89 -3.27 -16.98 2.90
N ASN A 90 -3.88 -15.79 2.81
CA ASN A 90 -3.17 -14.50 2.88
C ASN A 90 -2.13 -14.27 1.78
N THR A 91 -2.33 -14.90 0.63
CA THR A 91 -1.55 -14.65 -0.57
C THR A 91 -2.25 -13.65 -1.47
N LEU A 92 -1.50 -12.77 -2.13
CA LEU A 92 -2.08 -11.87 -3.13
C LEU A 92 -2.51 -12.68 -4.35
N VAL A 93 -3.78 -12.51 -4.71
CA VAL A 93 -4.41 -13.13 -5.87
C VAL A 93 -4.67 -12.06 -6.91
N MET A 94 -4.38 -12.38 -8.16
CA MET A 94 -4.62 -11.46 -9.26
C MET A 94 -6.12 -11.36 -9.56
N ALA A 95 -6.63 -10.13 -9.71
CA ALA A 95 -8.04 -9.89 -10.01
C ALA A 95 -8.55 -10.64 -11.24
N HIS A 96 -7.71 -10.79 -12.27
CA HIS A 96 -8.08 -11.51 -13.50
C HIS A 96 -8.35 -13.01 -13.29
N SER A 97 -7.79 -13.63 -12.24
CA SER A 97 -7.98 -15.07 -11.97
C SER A 97 -9.31 -15.40 -11.28
N VAL A 98 -9.95 -14.38 -10.71
CA VAL A 98 -11.17 -14.50 -9.89
C VAL A 98 -12.40 -13.88 -10.56
N ILE A 99 -12.27 -13.44 -11.82
CA ILE A 99 -13.38 -12.91 -12.63
C ILE A 99 -14.45 -14.00 -12.81
N GLY A 100 -15.72 -13.63 -12.65
CA GLY A 100 -16.88 -14.52 -12.81
C GLY A 100 -17.18 -15.42 -11.62
N GLN A 101 -16.37 -15.37 -10.56
CA GLN A 101 -16.56 -16.18 -9.35
C GLN A 101 -17.20 -15.35 -8.24
N SER A 102 -18.06 -16.00 -7.44
CA SER A 102 -18.67 -15.41 -6.26
C SER A 102 -17.94 -15.86 -4.99
N PHE A 103 -17.50 -14.89 -4.19
CA PHE A 103 -16.79 -15.15 -2.94
C PHE A 103 -17.42 -14.37 -1.80
N THR A 104 -17.47 -14.99 -0.64
CA THR A 104 -17.69 -14.25 0.61
C THR A 104 -16.37 -13.57 0.98
N VAL A 105 -16.38 -12.25 1.08
CA VAL A 105 -15.18 -11.47 1.30
C VAL A 105 -15.37 -10.45 2.43
N ASN A 106 -14.28 -10.10 3.08
CA ASN A 106 -14.18 -8.83 3.77
C ASN A 106 -13.59 -7.79 2.82
N TYR A 107 -14.06 -6.56 2.90
CA TYR A 107 -13.60 -5.49 2.02
C TYR A 107 -13.49 -4.15 2.75
N THR A 108 -12.61 -3.29 2.25
CA THR A 108 -12.50 -1.89 2.67
C THR A 108 -12.74 -0.96 1.48
N ILE A 109 -13.55 0.06 1.73
CA ILE A 109 -13.79 1.16 0.80
C ILE A 109 -12.98 2.34 1.28
N GLU A 110 -12.26 2.98 0.37
CA GLU A 110 -11.54 4.21 0.68
C GLU A 110 -12.54 5.38 0.82
N PRO A 111 -12.57 6.11 1.94
CA PRO A 111 -13.53 7.19 2.15
C PRO A 111 -13.32 8.39 1.22
N ALA A 112 -12.09 8.58 0.71
CA ALA A 112 -11.76 9.70 -0.18
C ALA A 112 -12.28 9.50 -1.61
N THR A 113 -12.19 8.27 -2.13
CA THR A 113 -12.53 7.95 -3.53
C THR A 113 -13.82 7.15 -3.67
N GLY A 114 -14.30 6.53 -2.59
CA GLY A 114 -15.42 5.60 -2.61
C GLY A 114 -15.12 4.29 -3.33
N LEU A 115 -13.85 4.01 -3.64
CA LEU A 115 -13.43 2.83 -4.40
C LEU A 115 -13.09 1.66 -3.48
N LEU A 116 -13.31 0.45 -4.00
CA LEU A 116 -12.88 -0.78 -3.33
C LEU A 116 -11.35 -0.84 -3.32
N HIS A 117 -10.73 -0.75 -2.14
CA HIS A 117 -9.28 -0.64 -2.01
C HIS A 117 -8.61 -1.96 -1.61
N THR A 118 -9.23 -2.75 -0.73
CA THR A 118 -8.68 -4.05 -0.32
C THR A 118 -9.79 -5.07 -0.08
N VAL A 119 -9.54 -6.30 -0.52
CA VAL A 119 -10.46 -7.43 -0.43
C VAL A 119 -9.75 -8.63 0.16
N TRP A 120 -10.39 -9.32 1.10
CA TRP A 120 -9.93 -10.56 1.69
C TRP A 120 -10.98 -11.64 1.45
N ILE A 121 -10.62 -12.67 0.69
CA ILE A 121 -11.46 -13.84 0.46
C ILE A 121 -11.48 -14.69 1.73
N LEU A 122 -12.68 -14.97 2.23
CA LEU A 122 -12.90 -15.74 3.45
C LEU A 122 -13.07 -17.23 3.12
N THR A 123 -12.55 -18.09 3.98
CA THR A 123 -12.94 -19.51 3.97
C THR A 123 -14.36 -19.69 4.52
N LYS A 124 -14.97 -20.85 4.26
CA LYS A 124 -16.25 -21.26 4.88
C LYS A 124 -16.19 -21.23 6.42
N ALA A 125 -15.05 -21.60 7.01
CA ALA A 125 -14.86 -21.59 8.46
C ALA A 125 -14.85 -20.16 9.04
N GLU A 126 -14.24 -19.21 8.33
CA GLU A 126 -14.21 -17.79 8.75
C GLU A 126 -15.51 -17.04 8.45
N ALA A 127 -16.24 -17.44 7.40
CA ALA A 127 -17.56 -16.89 7.10
C ALA A 127 -18.58 -17.15 8.23
N ALA A 128 -18.37 -18.20 9.05
CA ALA A 128 -19.21 -18.51 10.20
C ALA A 128 -19.02 -17.54 11.39
N VAL A 129 -17.92 -16.78 11.45
CA VAL A 129 -17.69 -15.82 12.55
C VAL A 129 -18.48 -14.55 12.26
N PRO A 130 -19.56 -14.18 12.99
CA PRO A 130 -20.37 -13.00 12.70
C PRO A 130 -19.55 -11.70 12.75
N ARG A 131 -19.68 -10.83 11.73
CA ARG A 131 -19.06 -9.50 11.67
C ARG A 131 -20.08 -8.50 11.12
N LYS A 132 -19.94 -7.21 11.48
CA LYS A 132 -20.78 -6.11 10.98
C LYS A 132 -20.85 -6.16 9.45
N GLY A 133 -22.06 -6.36 8.91
CA GLY A 133 -22.33 -6.57 7.48
C GLY A 133 -22.82 -7.99 7.12
N SER A 134 -22.76 -8.98 8.02
CA SER A 134 -23.21 -10.36 7.73
C SER A 134 -24.64 -10.70 8.14
N GLY A 135 -25.45 -9.72 8.52
CA GLY A 135 -26.81 -9.95 8.95
C GLY A 135 -27.72 -8.82 8.49
N GLY A 136 -28.44 -9.06 7.40
CA GLY A 136 -29.80 -8.55 7.31
C GLY A 136 -30.59 -9.30 8.39
N GLY A 137 -30.99 -8.59 9.45
CA GLY A 137 -31.56 -9.21 10.64
C GLY A 137 -31.79 -8.24 11.79
N SER A 138 -32.72 -7.31 11.56
CA SER A 138 -33.79 -7.00 12.53
C SER A 138 -33.43 -6.50 13.94
N PHE A 139 -32.59 -5.47 14.06
CA PHE A 139 -32.71 -4.58 15.23
C PHE A 139 -34.11 -3.94 15.29
N PHE A 140 -34.70 -3.64 14.13
CA PHE A 140 -36.00 -2.98 14.02
C PHE A 140 -37.20 -3.90 14.34
N ASP A 141 -37.21 -5.19 13.95
CA ASP A 141 -38.26 -6.14 14.39
C ASP A 141 -38.28 -6.32 15.91
N SER A 142 -37.11 -6.25 16.55
CA SER A 142 -36.99 -6.44 18.01
C SER A 142 -37.58 -5.27 18.81
N LEU A 143 -37.73 -4.09 18.19
CA LEU A 143 -38.16 -2.85 18.84
C LEU A 143 -39.63 -2.51 18.61
N PHE A 144 -40.26 -3.09 17.57
CA PHE A 144 -41.64 -2.78 17.19
C PHE A 144 -42.57 -4.01 17.09
N GLY A 145 -42.08 -5.22 17.34
CA GLY A 145 -42.82 -6.47 17.13
C GLY A 145 -43.11 -7.27 18.41
N SER A 146 -43.85 -6.71 19.38
CA SER A 146 -44.61 -7.52 20.35
C SER A 146 -45.69 -6.68 21.02
N GLY A 147 -46.90 -6.75 20.48
CA GLY A 147 -48.11 -6.18 21.05
C GLY A 147 -49.32 -6.91 20.48
N SER A 148 -49.49 -8.17 20.89
CA SER A 148 -50.80 -8.84 20.90
C SER A 148 -51.50 -8.55 22.22
#